data_AF-A0A8J7CRI5-F1
#
_entry.id   AF-A0A8J7CRI5-F1
#
_cell.length_a   1.000
_cell.length_b   1.000
_cell.length_c   1.000
_cell.angle_alpha   90.00
_cell.angle_beta   90.00
_cell.angle_gamma   90.00
#
_symmetry.space_group_name_H-M   'P 1'
#
loop_
_entity.id
_entity.type
_entity.pdbx_description
1 polymer ?
#
loop_
_entity_poly.entity_id
_entity_poly.type
_entity_poly.pdbx_seq_one_letter_code
_entity_poly.pdbx_strand_id
1 'polypeptide(L)'
;MATQMQIAREGKITDAMKIVAEAEKIPAEEIRAGVAQGVIAICANVNHKSLKPCGVGAGLRTKVNANIGTSSTYPDIEPELLKLDEAVKCGADSVMDLSTGNNI
;
A
#
# COMPACT_ATOMS: atom_id res chain seq x y z
N MET A 1 17.27 6.44 -3.96
CA MET A 1 16.34 7.17 -3.05
C MET A 1 16.26 6.41 -1.74
N ALA A 2 16.10 7.12 -0.62
CA ALA A 2 15.93 6.49 0.69
C ALA A 2 14.51 5.93 0.85
N THR A 3 14.36 4.83 1.60
CA THR A 3 13.07 4.23 1.95
C THR A 3 12.39 4.99 3.08
N GLN A 4 11.08 4.75 3.28
CA GLN A 4 10.33 5.31 4.42
C GLN A 4 11.00 4.97 5.76
N MET A 5 11.52 3.74 5.90
CA MET A 5 12.22 3.30 7.12
C MET A 5 13.54 4.03 7.35
N GLN A 6 14.34 4.26 6.29
CA GLN A 6 15.59 5.02 6.41
C GLN A 6 15.31 6.46 6.85
N ILE A 7 14.34 7.12 6.22
CA ILE A 7 13.95 8.50 6.56
C ILE A 7 13.38 8.57 7.98
N ALA A 8 12.56 7.59 8.39
CA ALA A 8 12.03 7.51 9.74
C ALA A 8 13.12 7.40 10.80
N ARG A 9 14.15 6.57 10.56
CA ARG A 9 15.29 6.37 11.48
C ARG A 9 16.18 7.62 11.61
N GLU A 10 16.16 8.51 10.62
CA GLU A 10 16.77 9.85 10.70
C GLU A 10 15.91 10.85 11.50
N GLY A 11 14.78 10.42 12.06
CA GLY A 11 13.88 11.29 12.83
C GLY A 11 12.99 12.20 11.97
N LYS A 12 12.92 11.95 10.65
CA LYS A 12 12.16 12.80 9.71
C LYS A 12 10.78 12.21 9.43
N ILE A 13 9.76 13.06 9.42
CA ILE A 13 8.39 12.72 9.06
C ILE A 13 8.17 13.03 7.58
N THR A 14 7.82 12.02 6.79
CA THR A 14 7.51 12.17 5.35
C THR A 14 6.05 12.54 5.12
N ASP A 15 5.71 13.02 3.93
CA ASP A 15 4.31 13.28 3.57
C ASP A 15 3.48 11.98 3.53
N ALA A 16 4.10 10.85 3.17
CA ALA A 16 3.44 9.54 3.26
C ALA A 16 3.06 9.19 4.71
N MET A 17 3.92 9.47 5.69
CA MET A 17 3.59 9.28 7.10
C MET A 17 2.47 10.21 7.56
N LYS A 18 2.44 11.47 7.09
CA LYS A 18 1.36 12.42 7.42
C LYS A 18 0.01 11.95 6.87
N ILE A 19 -0.03 11.47 5.62
CA ILE A 19 -1.26 10.94 5.01
C ILE A 19 -1.77 9.72 5.78
N VAL A 20 -0.87 8.80 6.16
CA VAL A 20 -1.23 7.63 6.98
C VAL A 20 -1.74 8.07 8.36
N ALA A 21 -1.05 9.02 9.00
CA ALA A 21 -1.44 9.58 10.29
C ALA A 21 -2.86 10.17 10.27
N GLU A 22 -3.17 10.96 9.23
CA GLU A 22 -4.51 11.54 9.04
C GLU A 22 -5.57 10.46 8.82
N ALA A 23 -5.30 9.48 7.96
CA ALA A 23 -6.23 8.38 7.67
C ALA A 23 -6.53 7.50 8.90
N GLU A 24 -5.53 7.29 9.76
CA GLU A 24 -5.63 6.48 10.98
C GLU A 24 -6.08 7.29 12.20
N LYS A 25 -6.11 8.63 12.10
CA LYS A 25 -6.34 9.56 13.22
C LYS A 25 -5.35 9.36 14.38
N ILE A 26 -4.09 9.13 14.03
CA ILE A 26 -2.97 8.90 14.95
C ILE A 26 -1.92 9.99 14.71
N PRO A 27 -1.17 10.46 15.72
CA PRO A 27 -0.09 11.44 15.51
C PRO A 27 0.98 10.96 14.52
N ALA A 28 1.45 11.85 13.65
CA ALA A 28 2.47 11.51 12.65
C ALA A 28 3.80 11.03 13.25
N GLU A 29 4.12 11.46 14.47
CA GLU A 29 5.29 10.97 15.20
C GLU A 29 5.15 9.51 15.63
N GLU A 30 3.96 9.05 16.00
CA GLU A 30 3.71 7.64 16.30
C GLU A 30 3.84 6.78 15.04
N ILE A 31 3.36 7.26 13.90
CA ILE A 31 3.57 6.60 12.60
C ILE A 31 5.06 6.52 12.27
N ARG A 32 5.80 7.63 12.38
CA ARG A 32 7.25 7.67 12.14
C ARG A 32 8.00 6.73 13.07
N ALA A 33 7.67 6.71 14.35
CA ALA A 33 8.28 5.82 15.34
C ALA A 33 8.03 4.34 15.00
N GLY A 34 6.78 3.97 14.67
CA GLY A 34 6.44 2.61 14.26
C GLY A 34 7.14 2.18 12.97
N VAL A 35 7.30 3.09 12.01
CA VAL A 35 8.07 2.84 10.78
C VAL A 35 9.56 2.67 11.07
N ALA A 36 10.14 3.49 11.95
CA ALA A 36 11.55 3.38 12.34
C ALA A 36 11.84 2.06 13.08
N GLN A 37 10.91 1.63 13.94
CA GLN A 37 10.95 0.37 14.69
C GLN A 37 10.69 -0.86 13.79
N GLY A 38 10.06 -0.67 12.63
CA GLY A 38 9.72 -1.75 11.71
C GLY A 38 8.42 -2.48 12.04
N VAL A 39 7.58 -1.92 12.92
CA VAL A 39 6.25 -2.46 13.25
C VAL A 39 5.13 -1.88 12.39
N ILE A 40 5.43 -0.82 11.62
CA ILE A 40 4.57 -0.25 10.58
C ILE A 40 5.37 -0.19 9.26
N ALA A 41 4.76 -0.64 8.17
CA ALA A 41 5.27 -0.50 6.82
C ALA A 41 4.40 0.46 6.00
N ILE A 42 5.04 1.27 5.14
CA ILE A 42 4.36 2.12 4.15
C ILE A 42 4.97 1.81 2.78
N CYS A 43 4.24 1.05 1.95
CA CYS A 43 4.67 0.61 0.63
C CYS A 43 4.54 1.72 -0.41
N ALA A 44 5.43 2.71 -0.35
CA ALA A 44 5.41 3.90 -1.21
C ALA A 44 6.55 3.90 -2.23
N ASN A 45 6.46 3.04 -3.26
CA ASN A 45 7.39 3.07 -4.38
C ASN A 45 7.32 4.43 -5.09
N VAL A 46 8.49 5.07 -5.27
CA VAL A 46 8.64 6.41 -5.83
C VAL A 46 8.18 6.52 -7.29
N ASN A 47 8.03 5.39 -7.99
CA ASN A 47 7.49 5.33 -9.35
C ASN A 47 5.97 5.23 -9.40
N HIS A 48 5.29 4.90 -8.29
CA HIS A 48 3.83 4.82 -8.23
C HIS A 48 3.25 6.21 -7.93
N LYS A 49 3.16 7.07 -8.95
CA LYS A 49 2.80 8.49 -8.80
C LYS A 49 1.35 8.75 -8.35
N SER A 50 0.44 7.83 -8.66
CA SER A 50 -0.98 7.89 -8.29
C SER A 50 -1.30 7.25 -6.93
N LEU A 51 -0.28 6.80 -6.17
CA LEU A 51 -0.49 6.11 -4.91
C LEU A 51 -1.11 7.04 -3.87
N LYS A 52 -2.16 6.54 -3.20
CA LYS A 52 -2.58 7.05 -1.89
C LYS A 52 -1.86 6.21 -0.80
N PRO A 53 -0.90 6.77 -0.04
CA PRO A 53 -0.17 6.01 0.96
C PRO A 53 -1.08 5.37 2.01
N CYS A 54 -0.82 4.10 2.31
CA CYS A 54 -1.47 3.33 3.36
C CYS A 54 -0.40 2.69 4.25
N GLY A 55 -0.60 2.75 5.57
CA GLY A 55 0.26 2.10 6.55
C GLY A 55 -0.30 0.74 6.94
N VAL A 56 0.56 -0.27 7.06
CA VAL A 56 0.19 -1.62 7.54
C VAL A 56 1.04 -1.93 8.75
N GLY A 57 0.44 -2.25 9.90
CA GLY A 57 1.22 -2.54 11.09
C GLY A 57 0.47 -2.43 12.40
N ALA A 58 1.22 -2.59 13.49
CA ALA A 58 0.70 -2.55 14.85
C ALA A 58 0.09 -1.16 15.17
N GLY A 59 -1.05 -1.17 15.88
CA GLY A 59 -1.75 0.04 16.29
C GLY A 59 -2.60 0.72 15.21
N LEU A 60 -2.50 0.28 13.96
CA LEU A 60 -3.35 0.77 12.86
C LEU A 60 -4.60 -0.10 12.71
N ARG A 61 -5.63 0.40 12.00
CA ARG A 61 -6.79 -0.45 11.66
C ARG A 61 -6.35 -1.64 10.80
N THR A 62 -7.08 -2.75 10.92
CA THR A 62 -6.89 -3.92 10.06
C THR A 62 -7.01 -3.54 8.58
N LYS A 63 -6.13 -4.11 7.75
CA LYS A 63 -6.06 -3.87 6.32
C LYS A 63 -6.47 -5.10 5.53
N VAL A 64 -7.13 -4.90 4.40
CA VAL A 64 -7.58 -5.97 3.51
C VAL A 64 -6.87 -5.86 2.15
N ASN A 65 -6.28 -6.96 1.71
CA ASN A 65 -5.70 -7.08 0.38
C ASN A 65 -6.62 -7.89 -0.54
N ALA A 66 -6.87 -7.40 -1.75
CA ALA A 66 -7.53 -8.17 -2.79
C ALA A 66 -6.49 -8.72 -3.79
N ASN A 67 -6.69 -9.96 -4.24
CA ASN A 67 -5.86 -10.55 -5.29
C ASN A 67 -6.62 -10.52 -6.61
N ILE A 68 -5.95 -10.07 -7.66
CA ILE A 68 -6.41 -10.15 -9.06
C ILE A 68 -5.34 -10.87 -9.88
N GLY A 69 -5.61 -11.16 -11.14
CA GLY A 69 -4.61 -11.66 -12.06
C GLY A 69 -5.19 -12.62 -13.10
N THR A 70 -4.54 -12.62 -14.26
CA THR A 70 -4.85 -13.51 -15.38
C THR A 70 -4.29 -14.91 -15.16
N SER A 71 -4.78 -15.87 -15.93
CA SER A 71 -4.21 -17.23 -15.99
C SER A 71 -4.10 -17.70 -17.43
N SER A 72 -3.40 -18.80 -17.67
CA SER A 72 -3.34 -19.42 -19.00
C SER A 72 -4.71 -19.81 -19.55
N THR A 73 -5.68 -20.07 -18.67
CA THR A 73 -7.07 -20.42 -19.05
C THR A 73 -7.95 -19.18 -19.21
N TYR A 74 -7.61 -18.07 -18.54
CA TYR A 74 -8.33 -16.80 -18.58
C TYR A 74 -7.32 -15.64 -18.73
N PRO A 75 -6.84 -15.36 -19.96
CA PRO A 75 -5.74 -14.44 -20.21
C PRO A 75 -6.18 -12.97 -20.37
N ASP A 76 -7.48 -12.72 -20.45
CA ASP A 76 -8.01 -11.39 -20.76
C ASP A 76 -7.78 -10.40 -19.62
N ILE A 77 -7.21 -9.23 -19.93
CA ILE A 77 -6.89 -8.18 -18.96
C ILE A 77 -8.12 -7.35 -18.57
N GLU A 78 -9.09 -7.19 -19.46
CA GLU A 78 -10.28 -6.35 -19.23
C GLU A 78 -11.07 -6.78 -17.98
N PRO A 79 -11.35 -8.08 -17.76
CA PRO A 79 -11.94 -8.54 -16.50
C PRO A 79 -11.10 -8.20 -15.25
N GLU A 80 -9.77 -8.22 -15.34
CA GLU A 80 -8.89 -7.90 -14.21
C GLU A 80 -8.91 -6.41 -13.87
N LEU A 81 -9.03 -5.53 -14.87
CA LEU A 81 -9.22 -4.10 -14.65
C LEU A 81 -10.56 -3.79 -13.98
N LEU A 82 -11.63 -4.50 -14.35
CA LEU A 82 -12.92 -4.39 -13.69
C LEU A 82 -12.87 -4.87 -12.24
N LYS A 83 -12.18 -5.98 -11.96
CA LYS A 83 -11.95 -6.47 -10.58
C LYS A 83 -11.13 -5.48 -9.76
N LEU A 84 -10.12 -4.86 -10.35
CA LEU A 84 -9.30 -3.83 -9.68
C LEU A 84 -10.18 -2.64 -9.26
N ASP A 85 -10.97 -2.10 -10.19
CA ASP A 85 -11.86 -0.97 -9.91
C ASP A 85 -12.89 -1.33 -8.83
N GLU A 86 -13.51 -2.51 -8.91
CA GLU A 86 -14.48 -2.96 -7.91
C GLU A 86 -13.84 -3.21 -6.54
N ALA A 87 -12.63 -3.79 -6.49
CA ALA A 87 -11.89 -4.00 -5.25
C ALA A 87 -11.61 -2.67 -4.53
N VAL A 88 -11.20 -1.64 -5.28
CA VAL A 88 -10.97 -0.29 -4.72
C VAL A 88 -12.29 0.32 -4.23
N LYS A 89 -13.37 0.20 -5.00
CA LYS A 89 -14.71 0.70 -4.60
C LYS A 89 -15.24 0.05 -3.33
N CYS A 90 -15.02 -1.25 -3.18
CA CYS A 90 -15.39 -2.01 -1.99
C CYS A 90 -14.45 -1.77 -0.79
N GLY A 91 -13.39 -0.98 -0.96
CA GLY A 91 -12.51 -0.54 0.13
C GLY A 91 -11.31 -1.45 0.40
N ALA A 92 -10.85 -2.22 -0.59
CA ALA A 92 -9.56 -2.91 -0.48
C ALA A 92 -8.42 -1.88 -0.23
N ASP A 93 -7.57 -2.16 0.76
CA ASP A 93 -6.46 -1.30 1.15
C ASP A 93 -5.23 -1.48 0.26
N SER A 94 -5.10 -2.67 -0.33
CA SER A 94 -4.10 -2.99 -1.33
C SER A 94 -4.66 -4.02 -2.32
N VAL A 95 -4.04 -4.05 -3.50
CA VAL A 95 -4.31 -5.06 -4.51
C VAL A 95 -2.99 -5.68 -4.95
N MET A 96 -2.99 -6.99 -5.15
CA MET A 96 -1.85 -7.73 -5.69
C MET A 96 -2.24 -8.37 -7.01
N ASP A 97 -1.44 -8.10 -8.04
CA ASP A 97 -1.50 -8.81 -9.31
C ASP A 97 -0.73 -10.14 -9.18
N LEU A 98 -1.45 -11.24 -9.31
CA LEU A 98 -0.95 -12.61 -9.27
C LEU A 98 -1.11 -13.30 -10.64
N SER A 99 -1.05 -12.52 -11.72
CA SER A 99 -1.11 -13.05 -13.08
C SER A 99 -0.10 -14.16 -13.32
N THR A 100 -0.56 -15.25 -13.90
CA THR A 100 0.23 -16.43 -14.31
C THR A 100 0.10 -16.73 -15.81
N GLY A 101 -0.65 -15.89 -16.54
CA GLY A 101 -0.83 -15.99 -17.99
C GLY A 101 0.36 -15.47 -18.79
N ASN A 102 0.13 -15.24 -20.08
CA ASN A 102 1.11 -14.62 -20.97
C ASN A 102 1.08 -13.08 -20.82
N ASN A 103 2.21 -12.39 -21.07
CA ASN A 103 2.37 -10.93 -20.97
C ASN A 103 2.17 -10.33 -19.56
N ILE A 104 2.98 -10.80 -18.60
CA ILE A 104 3.10 -10.26 -17.23
C ILE A 104 4.13 -9.12 -17.20
#